data_AF-A0A661LAN2-F1
#
_entry.id   AF-A0A661LAN2-F1
#
_cell.length_a   1.000
_cell.length_b   1.000
_cell.length_c   1.000
_cell.angle_alpha   90.00
_cell.angle_beta   90.00
_cell.angle_gamma   90.00
#
_symmetry.space_group_name_H-M   'P 1'
#
loop_
_entity.id
_entity.type
_entity.pdbx_description
1 polymer ?
#
loop_
_entity_poly.entity_id
_entity_poly.type
_entity_poly.pdbx_seq_one_letter_code
_entity_poly.pdbx_strand_id
1 'polypeptide(L)'
;MLVNEEEVVTHKLKWRHIFVALLLILFTARCGGKAVVSPGSRPAVPKKGRLAYIRYSIQAGAFSNLNNAIQLYESLKSHGLNAYYFVHKTGLYKVRFGDFSSIETARRKAEGLRATGIIAEYYIVSP
;
A
#
# COMPACT_ATOMS: atom_id res chain seq x y z
N MET A 1 52.24 11.27 -54.68
CA MET A 1 52.69 12.63 -54.32
C MET A 1 51.44 13.39 -53.86
N LEU A 2 51.22 13.43 -52.55
CA LEU A 2 51.21 14.65 -51.71
C LEU A 2 50.04 15.58 -52.11
N VAL A 3 48.98 15.83 -51.35
CA VAL A 3 48.67 15.75 -49.92
C VAL A 3 47.13 15.76 -49.83
N ASN A 4 46.52 14.90 -49.04
CA ASN A 4 45.15 15.11 -48.52
C ASN A 4 45.11 14.78 -47.02
N GLU A 5 46.18 15.16 -46.31
CA GLU A 5 46.34 14.93 -44.87
C GLU A 5 45.78 16.09 -44.04
N GLU A 6 45.63 17.31 -44.60
CA GLU A 6 45.18 18.46 -43.80
C GLU A 6 43.67 18.42 -43.48
N GLU A 7 42.80 18.02 -44.42
CA GLU A 7 41.35 17.99 -44.18
C GLU A 7 40.94 16.94 -43.14
N VAL A 8 41.56 15.76 -43.18
CA VAL A 8 41.27 14.67 -42.23
C VAL A 8 41.68 15.05 -40.81
N VAL A 9 42.79 15.79 -40.65
CA VAL A 9 43.29 16.25 -39.35
C VAL A 9 42.35 17.29 -38.74
N THR A 10 41.81 18.24 -39.53
CA THR A 10 40.86 19.23 -38.99
C THR A 10 39.52 18.61 -38.58
N HIS A 11 39.03 17.59 -39.31
CA HIS A 11 37.82 16.86 -38.96
C HIS A 11 38.00 16.03 -37.68
N LYS A 12 39.14 15.33 -37.54
CA LYS A 12 39.52 14.60 -36.32
C LYS A 12 39.73 15.55 -35.13
N LEU A 13 40.28 16.74 -35.36
CA LEU A 13 40.49 17.77 -34.34
C LEU A 13 39.17 18.39 -33.87
N LYS A 14 38.27 18.76 -34.79
CA LYS A 14 36.92 19.25 -34.47
C LYS A 14 36.09 18.20 -33.75
N TRP A 15 36.15 16.94 -34.17
CA TRP A 15 35.42 15.87 -33.53
C TRP A 15 36.00 15.53 -32.15
N ARG A 16 37.33 15.62 -31.97
CA ARG A 16 38.00 15.54 -30.66
C ARG A 16 37.56 16.68 -29.74
N HIS A 17 37.42 17.91 -30.23
CA HIS A 17 36.92 19.03 -29.44
C HIS A 17 35.44 18.90 -29.07
N ILE A 18 34.60 18.41 -29.98
CA ILE A 18 33.18 18.10 -29.70
C ILE A 18 33.09 16.98 -28.65
N PHE A 19 33.89 15.93 -28.77
CA PHE A 19 33.93 14.85 -27.79
C PHE A 19 34.40 15.34 -26.42
N VAL A 20 35.47 16.14 -26.38
CA VAL A 20 35.98 16.75 -25.13
C VAL A 20 34.95 17.67 -24.49
N ALA A 21 34.24 18.49 -25.28
CA ALA A 21 33.16 19.34 -24.79
C ALA A 21 31.98 18.54 -24.24
N LEU A 22 31.58 17.46 -24.92
CA LEU A 22 30.51 16.56 -24.47
C LEU A 22 30.90 15.82 -23.17
N LEU A 23 32.17 15.42 -23.05
CA LEU A 23 32.73 14.78 -21.85
C LEU A 23 32.79 15.75 -20.66
N LEU A 24 33.11 17.03 -20.91
CA LEU A 24 33.05 18.11 -19.92
C LEU A 24 31.63 18.36 -19.40
N ILE A 25 30.62 18.28 -20.27
CA ILE A 25 29.21 18.44 -19.89
C ILE A 25 28.74 17.26 -19.02
N LEU A 26 29.14 16.02 -19.36
CA LEU A 26 28.82 14.82 -18.58
C LEU A 26 29.47 14.81 -17.17
N PHE A 27 30.60 15.50 -17.00
CA PHE A 27 31.27 15.64 -15.68
C PHE A 27 30.62 16.66 -14.73
N THR A 28 29.61 17.42 -15.19
CA THR A 28 28.85 18.33 -14.32
C THR A 28 27.60 17.68 -13.70
N ALA A 29 27.50 16.34 -13.71
CA ALA A 29 26.51 15.60 -12.95
C ALA A 29 26.72 15.83 -11.45
N ARG A 30 26.15 16.94 -11.00
CA ARG A 30 26.14 17.47 -9.65
C ARG A 30 25.53 16.43 -8.72
N CYS A 31 26.34 15.96 -7.78
CA CYS A 31 25.87 15.15 -6.67
C CYS A 31 24.72 15.89 -5.98
N GLY A 32 23.53 15.26 -5.94
CA GLY A 32 22.41 15.74 -5.14
C GLY A 32 22.86 15.86 -3.68
N GLY A 33 22.93 17.08 -3.18
CA GLY A 33 23.27 17.36 -1.79
C GLY A 33 22.29 16.63 -0.88
N LYS A 34 22.80 15.80 0.02
CA LYS A 34 21.97 15.26 1.10
C LYS A 34 21.59 16.43 1.99
N ALA A 35 20.31 16.73 2.09
CA ALA A 35 19.80 17.66 3.08
C ALA A 35 20.24 17.15 4.46
N VAL A 36 21.20 17.85 5.08
CA VAL A 36 21.56 17.61 6.47
C VAL A 36 20.37 18.09 7.29
N VAL A 37 19.51 17.15 7.66
CA VAL A 37 18.48 17.40 8.67
C VAL A 37 19.23 17.69 9.97
N SER A 38 19.19 18.95 10.41
CA SER A 38 19.75 19.38 11.69
C SER A 38 19.25 18.43 12.80
N PRO A 39 20.13 17.87 13.64
CA PRO A 39 19.72 16.96 14.72
C PRO A 39 18.74 17.57 15.73
N GLY A 40 18.56 18.89 15.73
CA GLY A 40 17.74 19.63 16.69
C GLY A 40 16.27 19.85 16.30
N SER A 41 15.83 19.49 15.10
CA SER A 41 14.46 19.79 14.63
C SER A 41 13.67 18.56 14.18
N ARG A 42 14.00 17.37 14.71
CA ARG A 42 13.07 16.24 14.59
C ARG A 42 11.87 16.55 15.48
N PRO A 43 10.64 16.68 14.92
CA PRO A 43 9.45 16.57 15.75
C PRO A 43 9.61 15.29 16.57
N ALA A 44 9.31 15.33 17.86
CA ALA A 44 9.28 14.13 18.67
C ALA A 44 8.52 13.07 17.89
N VAL A 45 9.20 11.99 17.48
CA VAL A 45 8.54 10.88 16.79
C VAL A 45 7.44 10.47 17.76
N PRO A 46 6.16 10.59 17.38
CA PRO A 46 5.10 10.19 18.28
C PRO A 46 5.42 8.77 18.69
N LYS A 47 5.55 8.51 20.00
CA LYS A 47 5.76 7.16 20.52
C LYS A 47 4.76 6.30 19.76
N LYS A 48 5.27 5.37 18.93
CA LYS A 48 4.43 4.52 18.08
C LYS A 48 3.48 3.80 19.03
N GLY A 49 2.29 4.35 19.21
CA GLY A 49 1.27 3.76 20.04
C GLY A 49 1.10 2.35 19.52
N ARG A 50 1.04 1.37 20.41
CA ARG A 50 0.78 -0.01 20.01
C ARG A 50 -0.51 0.04 19.18
N LEU A 51 -0.42 -0.31 17.89
CA LEU A 51 -1.59 -0.31 17.00
C LEU A 51 -2.68 -1.09 17.71
N ALA A 52 -3.87 -0.48 17.83
CA ALA A 52 -4.99 -1.13 18.50
C ALA A 52 -5.26 -2.46 17.80
N TYR A 53 -5.11 -3.55 18.53
CA TYR A 53 -5.39 -4.87 18.00
C TYR A 53 -6.90 -5.05 17.92
N ILE A 54 -7.40 -5.46 16.76
CA ILE A 54 -8.81 -5.85 16.65
C ILE A 54 -8.98 -7.09 17.53
N ARG A 55 -9.97 -7.06 18.42
CA ARG A 55 -10.27 -8.18 19.30
C ARG A 55 -11.10 -9.22 18.54
N TYR A 56 -12.11 -9.81 19.17
CA TYR A 56 -12.98 -10.75 18.49
C TYR A 56 -13.75 -10.05 17.38
N SER A 57 -13.82 -10.67 16.21
CA SER A 57 -14.63 -10.19 15.08
C SER A 57 -15.54 -11.29 14.56
N ILE A 58 -16.55 -10.93 13.78
CA ILE A 58 -17.51 -11.87 13.22
C ILE A 58 -17.30 -11.92 11.71
N GLN A 59 -17.02 -13.10 11.16
CA GLN A 59 -17.02 -13.34 9.72
C GLN A 59 -18.43 -13.72 9.28
N ALA A 60 -19.04 -12.89 8.44
CA ALA A 60 -20.40 -13.08 7.93
C ALA A 60 -20.45 -13.78 6.57
N GLY A 61 -19.32 -13.87 5.87
CA GLY A 61 -19.25 -14.53 4.57
C GLY A 61 -17.84 -14.66 4.01
N ALA A 62 -17.69 -15.54 3.03
CA ALA A 62 -16.49 -15.71 2.23
C ALA A 62 -16.89 -16.04 0.78
N PHE A 63 -16.57 -15.16 -0.16
CA PHE A 63 -17.05 -15.22 -1.54
C PHE A 63 -15.91 -15.35 -2.53
N SER A 64 -16.10 -16.11 -3.60
CA SER A 64 -15.20 -16.12 -4.76
C SER A 64 -15.39 -14.90 -5.66
N ASN A 65 -16.59 -14.32 -5.69
CA ASN A 65 -16.93 -13.13 -6.45
C ASN A 65 -16.86 -11.87 -5.57
N LEU A 66 -16.13 -10.85 -6.02
CA LEU A 66 -15.96 -9.58 -5.32
C LEU A 66 -17.30 -8.83 -5.11
N ASN A 67 -18.18 -8.81 -6.10
CA ASN A 67 -19.45 -8.07 -6.02
C ASN A 67 -20.36 -8.64 -4.93
N ASN A 68 -20.31 -9.95 -4.68
CA ASN A 68 -21.07 -10.56 -3.57
C ASN A 68 -20.53 -10.10 -2.22
N ALA A 69 -19.20 -9.99 -2.09
CA ALA A 69 -18.58 -9.46 -0.88
C ALA A 69 -18.93 -7.98 -0.65
N ILE A 70 -18.92 -7.16 -1.71
CA ILE A 70 -19.31 -5.74 -1.65
C ILE A 70 -20.77 -5.59 -1.24
N GLN A 71 -21.69 -6.37 -1.82
CA GLN A 71 -23.11 -6.32 -1.45
C GLN A 71 -23.35 -6.66 0.02
N LEU A 72 -22.70 -7.71 0.54
CA LEU A 72 -22.80 -8.04 1.97
C LEU A 72 -22.18 -6.93 2.84
N TYR A 73 -21.03 -6.39 2.44
CA TYR A 73 -20.38 -5.28 3.14
C TYR A 73 -21.30 -4.05 3.24
N GLU A 74 -21.91 -3.62 2.14
CA GLU A 74 -22.81 -2.45 2.12
C GLU A 74 -24.08 -2.72 2.95
N SER A 75 -24.62 -3.94 2.92
CA SER A 75 -25.74 -4.33 3.78
C SER A 75 -25.38 -4.24 5.27
N LEU A 76 -24.22 -4.75 5.68
CA LEU A 76 -23.79 -4.66 7.08
C LEU A 76 -23.54 -3.21 7.51
N LYS A 77 -22.93 -2.41 6.63
CA LYS A 77 -22.66 -1.00 6.87
C LYS A 77 -23.94 -0.18 6.98
N SER A 78 -24.97 -0.46 6.17
CA SER A 78 -26.26 0.23 6.25
C SER A 78 -26.99 -0.05 7.57
N HIS A 79 -26.71 -1.19 8.22
CA HIS A 79 -27.15 -1.51 9.58
C HIS A 79 -26.24 -0.93 10.69
N GLY A 80 -25.32 -0.03 10.34
CA GLY A 80 -24.42 0.64 11.28
C GLY A 80 -23.31 -0.27 11.84
N LEU A 81 -23.04 -1.41 11.19
CA LEU A 81 -21.97 -2.31 11.63
C LEU A 81 -20.63 -1.87 11.05
N ASN A 82 -19.59 -1.89 11.89
CA ASN A 82 -18.21 -1.66 11.46
C ASN A 82 -17.69 -2.86 10.66
N ALA A 83 -18.09 -2.93 9.38
CA ALA A 83 -17.78 -4.01 8.46
C ALA A 83 -16.58 -3.68 7.56
N TYR A 84 -15.90 -4.71 7.08
CA TYR A 84 -14.82 -4.62 6.11
C TYR A 84 -14.71 -5.94 5.33
N TYR A 85 -14.13 -5.89 4.13
CA TYR A 85 -13.81 -7.08 3.36
C TYR A 85 -12.36 -7.06 2.87
N PHE A 86 -11.78 -8.23 2.68
CA PHE A 86 -10.40 -8.38 2.23
C PHE A 86 -10.19 -9.69 1.47
N VAL A 87 -9.18 -9.75 0.60
CA VAL A 87 -8.77 -10.97 -0.06
C VAL A 87 -7.96 -11.85 0.90
N HIS A 88 -8.41 -13.09 1.10
CA HIS A 88 -7.71 -14.08 1.90
C HIS A 88 -6.71 -14.85 1.03
N LYS A 89 -5.69 -15.48 1.65
CA LYS A 89 -4.68 -16.31 0.95
C LYS A 89 -5.24 -17.44 0.09
N THR A 90 -6.50 -17.82 0.31
CA THR A 90 -7.24 -18.81 -0.50
C THR A 90 -7.86 -18.22 -1.76
N GLY A 91 -7.71 -16.92 -2.02
CA GLY A 91 -8.36 -16.22 -3.13
C GLY A 91 -9.81 -15.80 -2.85
N LEU A 92 -10.36 -16.09 -1.67
CA LEU A 92 -11.72 -15.71 -1.29
C LEU A 92 -11.75 -14.31 -0.67
N TYR A 93 -12.77 -13.53 -1.02
CA TYR A 93 -13.11 -12.26 -0.38
C TYR A 93 -13.90 -12.53 0.90
N LYS A 94 -13.27 -12.33 2.06
CA LYS A 94 -13.89 -12.52 3.38
C LYS A 94 -14.51 -11.21 3.84
N VAL A 95 -15.74 -11.27 4.35
CA VAL A 95 -16.44 -10.13 4.94
C VAL A 95 -16.52 -10.33 6.45
N ARG A 96 -16.03 -9.35 7.20
CA ARG A 96 -16.01 -9.37 8.67
C ARG A 96 -16.56 -8.06 9.23
N PHE A 97 -17.02 -8.10 10.48
CA PHE A 97 -17.39 -6.90 11.20
C PHE A 97 -17.14 -7.01 12.70
N GLY A 98 -17.06 -5.83 13.33
CA GLY A 98 -16.99 -5.66 14.76
C GLY A 98 -15.61 -5.84 15.38
N ASP A 99 -15.54 -5.42 16.64
CA ASP A 99 -14.38 -5.49 17.53
C ASP A 99 -14.93 -5.71 18.95
N PHE A 100 -15.07 -6.96 19.37
CA PHE A 100 -15.76 -7.35 20.60
C PHE A 100 -14.77 -7.76 21.69
N SER A 101 -15.04 -7.38 22.93
CA SER A 101 -14.15 -7.66 24.08
C SER A 101 -14.08 -9.14 24.45
N SER A 102 -15.09 -9.92 24.10
CA SER A 102 -15.16 -11.36 24.38
C SER A 102 -15.86 -12.13 23.28
N ILE A 103 -15.58 -13.43 23.20
CA ILE A 103 -16.32 -14.38 22.35
C ILE A 103 -17.83 -14.31 22.62
N GLU A 104 -18.23 -14.15 23.88
CA GLU A 104 -19.63 -14.14 24.30
C GLU A 104 -20.38 -12.89 23.83
N THR A 105 -19.72 -11.73 23.86
CA THR A 105 -20.26 -10.49 23.27
C THR A 105 -20.38 -10.57 21.75
N ALA A 106 -19.39 -11.18 21.07
CA ALA A 106 -19.45 -11.39 19.62
C ALA A 106 -20.59 -12.36 19.26
N ARG A 107 -20.71 -13.48 19.99
CA ARG A 107 -21.74 -14.50 19.79
C ARG A 107 -23.13 -13.92 19.94
N ARG A 108 -23.41 -13.21 21.04
CA ARG A 108 -24.71 -12.56 21.26
C ARG A 108 -25.06 -11.58 20.14
N LYS A 109 -24.10 -10.78 19.66
CA LYS A 109 -24.34 -9.86 18.55
C LYS A 109 -24.63 -10.60 17.24
N ALA A 110 -23.85 -11.63 16.93
CA ALA A 110 -24.04 -12.44 15.72
C ALA A 110 -25.39 -13.17 15.71
N GLU A 111 -25.77 -13.77 16.84
CA GLU A 111 -27.07 -14.43 17.04
C GLU A 111 -28.24 -13.47 16.84
N GLY A 112 -28.16 -12.26 17.40
CA GLY A 112 -29.18 -11.23 17.19
C GLY A 112 -29.34 -10.86 15.73
N LEU A 113 -28.24 -10.67 15.00
CA LEU A 113 -28.27 -10.35 13.56
C LEU A 113 -28.78 -11.51 12.71
N ARG A 114 -28.50 -12.76 13.11
CA ARG A 114 -29.01 -13.95 12.44
C ARG A 114 -30.51 -14.12 12.65
N ALA A 115 -30.99 -13.90 13.86
CA ALA A 115 -32.41 -13.96 14.19
C ALA A 115 -33.25 -12.93 13.41
N THR A 116 -32.67 -11.76 13.10
CA THR A 116 -33.32 -10.73 12.28
C THR A 116 -33.08 -10.89 10.78
N GLY A 117 -32.38 -11.95 10.35
CA GLY A 117 -32.09 -12.23 8.94
C GLY A 117 -31.08 -11.27 8.28
N ILE A 118 -30.35 -10.45 9.05
CA ILE A 118 -29.33 -9.53 8.51
C ILE A 118 -28.11 -10.31 8.03
N ILE A 119 -27.78 -11.40 8.73
CA ILE A 119 -26.76 -12.36 8.31
C ILE A 119 -27.36 -13.76 8.28
N ALA A 120 -26.97 -14.58 7.30
CA ALA A 120 -27.43 -15.97 7.23
C ALA A 120 -26.64 -16.87 8.18
N GLU A 121 -25.32 -16.77 8.14
CA GLU A 121 -24.39 -17.56 8.92
C GLU A 121 -23.25 -16.71 9.47
N TYR A 122 -22.52 -17.23 10.44
CA TYR A 122 -21.38 -16.53 10.99
C TYR A 122 -20.30 -17.46 11.56
N TYR A 123 -19.08 -16.94 11.63
CA TYR A 123 -17.96 -17.52 12.36
C TYR A 123 -17.28 -16.47 13.24
N ILE A 124 -17.01 -16.79 14.51
CA ILE A 124 -16.31 -15.88 15.42
C ILE A 124 -14.80 -16.07 15.24
N VAL A 125 -14.12 -14.98 14.91
CA VAL A 125 -12.69 -14.92 14.73
C VAL A 125 -12.07 -14.40 16.02
N SER A 126 -11.15 -15.18 16.58
CA SER A 126 -10.36 -14.75 17.73
C SER A 126 -9.36 -13.67 17.33
N PRO A 127 -8.98 -12.77 18.27
CA PRO A 127 -7.95 -11.77 18.05
C PRO A 127 -6.71 -12.41 17.44
#